data_AF-A0AB33ZUI0-F1
#
_entry.id   AF-A0AB33ZUI0-F1
#
_cell.length_a   1.000
_cell.length_b   1.000
_cell.length_c   1.000
_cell.angle_alpha   90.00
_cell.angle_beta   90.00
_cell.angle_gamma   90.00
#
_symmetry.space_group_name_H-M   'P 1'
#
loop_
_entity.id
_entity.type
_entity.pdbx_description
1 polymer ?
#
loop_
_entity_poly.entity_id
_entity_poly.type
_entity_poly.pdbx_seq_one_letter_code
_entity_poly.pdbx_strand_id
1 'polypeptide(L)'
;MLQALCVGLIAGVVVGFFRYGIGKTEAFWLDLFKKSHQNPLWFIAIVAGLALTGIIAGYFVKQYPHVGGSGIPEVKLQMQGKLSLKWWPILWRKLIGGIMVIGTGLFLGPEGPSLQLGSTIGQGVGQGFKQTKTNSRVLLATGAASGLSAAFGAPLSGALFVLEEIFHNFSPRVWMNALVGAIASNFVVSNLFGQKPALALAYNHSFPMPLYWHLVLLGLILGLLGHLYKFGLFNLKKIYAKITFIPRWLHGLIPLVILIPIMYYLPLITGPGNHLILSLPKSIAYSSWNLVGMLAIFYVIRIAFSIVSYDSGLPSGIFLPILTMGALIGATYGLFMVQLGLLPQKLVINLIIFAMAGYFAAIIRAPFTAIILITEMVGSLLHLMPLAVVAFIALLVDQLLGGRPIYDSLAAAMEPKSSEKGLCGEEDQISIPVYESSKLVDEKIEDVKWPDDTLIKVIHRGSQDIIPHGDTVIAAGDLLVLAVDQNRRGQVYDAIKKLQGAELDG
;
A
#
# COMPACT_ATOMS: atom_id res chain seq x y z
N MET A 1 -12.16 9.03 -19.33
CA MET A 1 -11.24 8.12 -20.04
C MET A 1 -10.07 8.86 -20.69
N LEU A 2 -10.26 9.83 -21.59
CA LEU A 2 -9.12 10.56 -22.19
C LEU A 2 -8.22 11.23 -21.13
N GLN A 3 -8.83 11.91 -20.15
CA GLN A 3 -8.08 12.48 -19.03
C GLN A 3 -7.37 11.41 -18.19
N ALA A 4 -7.95 10.23 -18.05
CA ALA A 4 -7.33 9.11 -17.33
C ALA A 4 -6.10 8.56 -18.08
N LEU A 5 -6.16 8.50 -19.41
CA LEU A 5 -5.02 8.19 -20.27
C LEU A 5 -3.89 9.21 -20.06
N CYS A 6 -4.20 10.52 -20.08
CA CYS A 6 -3.21 11.57 -19.83
C CYS A 6 -2.56 11.44 -18.45
N VAL A 7 -3.36 11.20 -17.39
CA VAL A 7 -2.85 10.96 -16.04
C VAL A 7 -1.90 9.76 -16.02
N GLY A 8 -2.29 8.65 -16.65
CA GLY A 8 -1.48 7.43 -16.70
C GLY A 8 -0.14 7.60 -17.39
N LEU A 9 -0.12 8.28 -18.55
CA LEU A 9 1.12 8.56 -19.29
C LEU A 9 2.08 9.42 -18.48
N ILE A 10 1.59 10.52 -17.88
CA ILE A 10 2.42 11.43 -17.07
C ILE A 10 2.92 10.71 -15.81
N ALA A 11 2.04 9.98 -15.11
CA ALA A 11 2.41 9.19 -13.95
C ALA A 11 3.46 8.12 -14.29
N GLY A 12 3.34 7.48 -15.46
CA GLY A 12 4.32 6.49 -15.93
C GLY A 12 5.71 7.07 -16.12
N VAL A 13 5.80 8.29 -16.68
CA VAL A 13 7.09 8.99 -16.82
C VAL A 13 7.67 9.39 -15.46
N VAL A 14 6.87 10.00 -14.59
CA VAL A 14 7.33 10.48 -13.28
C VAL A 14 7.73 9.33 -12.36
N VAL A 15 6.90 8.29 -12.25
CA VAL A 15 7.20 7.11 -11.44
C VAL A 15 8.30 6.26 -12.09
N GLY A 16 8.38 6.22 -13.42
CA GLY A 16 9.52 5.61 -14.12
C GLY A 16 10.84 6.28 -13.74
N PHE A 17 10.88 7.62 -13.76
CA PHE A 17 12.05 8.38 -13.30
C PHE A 17 12.34 8.16 -11.81
N PHE A 18 11.30 8.10 -10.97
CA PHE A 18 11.42 7.79 -9.55
C PHE A 18 12.12 6.44 -9.31
N ARG A 19 11.65 5.37 -9.98
CA ARG A 19 12.23 4.02 -9.91
C ARG A 19 13.68 4.00 -10.39
N TYR A 20 13.95 4.66 -11.52
CA TYR A 20 15.29 4.76 -12.06
C TYR A 20 16.25 5.47 -11.09
N GLY A 21 15.81 6.58 -10.49
CA GLY A 21 16.55 7.33 -9.49
C GLY A 21 16.90 6.47 -8.27
N ILE A 22 15.92 5.76 -7.70
CA ILE A 22 16.13 4.86 -6.57
C ILE A 22 17.21 3.82 -6.90
N GLY A 23 17.09 3.13 -8.05
CA GLY A 23 18.06 2.10 -8.44
C GLY A 23 19.48 2.64 -8.63
N LYS A 24 19.64 3.87 -9.16
CA LYS A 24 20.95 4.52 -9.28
C LYS A 24 21.53 4.92 -7.93
N THR A 25 20.71 5.48 -7.04
CA THR A 25 21.13 5.86 -5.69
C THR A 25 21.49 4.62 -4.86
N GLU A 26 20.72 3.54 -4.94
CA GLU A 26 21.02 2.25 -4.28
C GLU A 26 22.35 1.67 -4.76
N ALA A 27 22.58 1.62 -6.08
CA ALA A 27 23.85 1.16 -6.63
C ALA A 27 25.03 2.02 -6.17
N PHE A 28 24.84 3.34 -6.08
CA PHE A 28 25.86 4.27 -5.58
C PHE A 28 26.22 4.00 -4.11
N TRP A 29 25.24 3.82 -3.23
CA TRP A 29 25.48 3.48 -1.83
C TRP A 29 26.19 2.14 -1.68
N LEU A 30 25.73 1.11 -2.40
CA LEU A 30 26.38 -0.21 -2.39
C LEU A 30 27.85 -0.14 -2.85
N ASP A 31 28.17 0.68 -3.85
CA ASP A 31 29.55 0.89 -4.30
C ASP A 31 30.42 1.57 -3.22
N LEU A 32 29.88 2.58 -2.51
CA LEU A 32 30.59 3.21 -1.39
C LEU A 32 30.85 2.23 -0.25
N PHE A 33 29.87 1.40 0.12
CA PHE A 33 30.07 0.38 1.15
C PHE A 33 31.09 -0.67 0.70
N LYS A 34 31.13 -1.07 -0.57
CA LYS A 34 32.19 -1.95 -1.10
C LYS A 34 33.57 -1.31 -1.00
N LYS A 35 33.71 -0.03 -1.37
CA LYS A 35 34.97 0.72 -1.22
C LYS A 35 35.40 0.86 0.23
N SER A 36 34.46 0.96 1.17
CA SER A 36 34.77 1.02 2.61
C SER A 36 35.38 -0.26 3.18
N HIS A 37 35.15 -1.41 2.55
CA HIS A 37 35.84 -2.67 2.92
C HIS A 37 37.33 -2.64 2.52
N GLN A 38 37.69 -1.86 1.50
CA GLN A 38 39.07 -1.73 1.04
C GLN A 38 39.80 -0.58 1.76
N ASN A 39 39.10 0.53 2.00
CA ASN A 39 39.65 1.69 2.69
C ASN A 39 38.62 2.28 3.66
N PRO A 40 38.86 2.18 4.99
CA PRO A 40 37.93 2.69 6.01
C PRO A 40 37.63 4.20 5.93
N LEU A 41 38.47 5.00 5.26
CA LEU A 41 38.21 6.44 5.10
C LEU A 41 36.89 6.74 4.37
N TRP A 42 36.41 5.82 3.54
CA TRP A 42 35.10 5.95 2.90
C TRP A 42 33.92 5.96 3.89
N PHE A 43 34.10 5.49 5.14
CA PHE A 43 33.08 5.64 6.17
C PHE A 43 32.74 7.09 6.48
N ILE A 44 33.71 8.01 6.38
CA ILE A 44 33.45 9.45 6.58
C ILE A 44 32.46 9.95 5.53
N ALA A 45 32.68 9.59 4.26
CA ALA A 45 31.77 9.93 3.17
C ALA A 45 30.39 9.29 3.34
N ILE A 46 30.33 8.03 3.81
CA ILE A 46 29.08 7.32 4.06
C ILE A 46 28.27 8.02 5.16
N VAL A 47 28.89 8.25 6.32
CA VAL A 47 28.23 8.88 7.47
C VAL A 47 27.77 10.29 7.11
N ALA A 48 28.63 11.10 6.48
CA ALA A 48 28.29 12.46 6.06
C ALA A 48 27.15 12.48 5.04
N GLY A 49 27.18 11.59 4.04
CA GLY A 49 26.14 11.54 3.01
C GLY A 49 24.79 11.01 3.52
N LEU A 50 24.79 10.03 4.43
CA LEU A 50 23.55 9.55 5.05
C LEU A 50 22.95 10.61 5.99
N ALA A 51 23.80 11.31 6.75
CA ALA A 51 23.36 12.43 7.58
C ALA A 51 22.74 13.54 6.73
N LEU A 52 23.40 13.92 5.63
CA LEU A 52 22.87 14.91 4.67
C LEU A 52 21.52 14.48 4.09
N THR A 53 21.40 13.21 3.69
CA THR A 53 20.14 12.64 3.20
C THR A 53 19.02 12.75 4.24
N GLY A 54 19.29 12.35 5.49
CA GLY A 54 18.33 12.43 6.58
C GLY A 54 17.89 13.86 6.90
N ILE A 55 18.82 14.83 6.87
CA ILE A 55 18.54 16.25 7.12
C ILE A 55 17.68 16.83 5.99
N ILE A 56 18.03 16.58 4.72
CA ILE A 56 17.27 17.11 3.57
C ILE A 56 15.87 16.51 3.53
N ALA A 57 15.74 15.19 3.67
CA ALA A 57 14.44 14.52 3.68
C ALA A 57 13.60 14.97 4.87
N GLY A 58 14.21 15.07 6.05
CA GLY A 58 13.58 15.62 7.24
C GLY A 58 13.08 17.05 7.04
N TYR A 59 13.86 17.89 6.38
CA TYR A 59 13.48 19.26 6.07
C TYR A 59 12.27 19.34 5.12
N PHE A 60 12.19 18.46 4.12
CA PHE A 60 11.00 18.35 3.26
C PHE A 60 9.75 17.98 4.05
N VAL A 61 9.85 17.01 4.97
CA VAL A 61 8.74 16.63 5.86
C VAL A 61 8.39 17.77 6.82
N LYS A 62 9.38 18.52 7.32
CA LYS A 62 9.13 19.71 8.16
C LYS A 62 8.31 20.77 7.44
N GLN A 63 8.63 21.05 6.18
CA GLN A 63 7.91 22.04 5.39
C GLN A 63 6.51 21.58 4.98
N TYR A 64 6.38 20.30 4.59
CA TYR A 64 5.13 19.70 4.14
C TYR A 64 4.98 18.32 4.79
N PRO A 65 4.32 18.22 5.96
CA PRO A 65 4.23 16.98 6.75
C PRO A 65 3.70 15.76 5.98
N HIS A 66 2.75 15.98 5.07
CA HIS A 66 2.13 14.94 4.22
C HIS A 66 3.05 14.39 3.11
N VAL A 67 4.30 14.86 3.05
CA VAL A 67 5.36 14.23 2.23
C VAL A 67 5.95 13.01 2.96
N GLY A 68 5.90 12.97 4.29
CA GLY A 68 6.39 11.83 5.08
C GLY A 68 5.54 10.56 4.91
N GLY A 69 6.06 9.42 5.35
CA GLY A 69 5.35 8.15 5.39
C GLY A 69 4.89 7.62 4.02
N SER A 70 3.85 6.78 4.03
CA SER A 70 3.28 6.09 2.86
C SER A 70 2.75 7.03 1.79
N GLY A 71 1.81 7.92 2.13
CA GLY A 71 1.01 8.64 1.15
C GLY A 71 -0.34 7.97 0.85
N ILE A 72 -0.49 6.67 1.10
CA ILE A 72 -1.78 5.95 0.95
C ILE A 72 -2.84 6.50 1.92
N PRO A 73 -2.58 6.67 3.23
CA PRO A 73 -3.55 7.27 4.16
C PRO A 73 -3.98 8.68 3.73
N GLU A 74 -3.05 9.49 3.23
CA GLU A 74 -3.32 10.85 2.76
C GLU A 74 -4.26 10.84 1.55
N VAL A 75 -4.01 9.96 0.56
CA VAL A 75 -4.85 9.79 -0.62
C VAL A 75 -6.25 9.32 -0.21
N LYS A 76 -6.35 8.40 0.75
CA LYS A 76 -7.64 7.94 1.30
C LYS A 76 -8.43 9.07 1.95
N LEU A 77 -7.80 9.87 2.82
CA LEU A 77 -8.43 11.02 3.45
C LEU A 77 -8.84 12.10 2.44
N GLN A 78 -8.05 12.31 1.37
CA GLN A 78 -8.43 13.21 0.28
C GLN A 78 -9.68 12.73 -0.47
N MET A 79 -9.79 11.43 -0.71
CA MET A 79 -10.97 10.84 -1.39
C MET A 79 -12.22 10.91 -0.52
N GLN A 80 -12.08 10.76 0.79
CA GLN A 80 -13.15 10.97 1.77
C GLN A 80 -13.50 12.47 1.97
N GLY A 81 -12.68 13.39 1.46
CA GLY A 81 -12.85 14.83 1.64
C GLY A 81 -12.44 15.35 3.03
N LYS A 82 -11.77 14.52 3.84
CA LYS A 82 -11.26 14.88 5.17
C LYS A 82 -9.92 15.61 5.12
N LEU A 83 -9.21 15.54 3.99
CA LEU A 83 -7.92 16.18 3.78
C LEU A 83 -7.88 16.91 2.44
N SER A 84 -7.32 18.13 2.41
CA SER A 84 -7.06 18.86 1.16
C SER A 84 -5.58 19.22 1.09
N LEU A 85 -4.89 18.80 0.03
CA LEU A 85 -3.46 19.07 -0.15
C LEU A 85 -3.19 19.78 -1.46
N LYS A 86 -2.07 20.52 -1.52
CA LYS A 86 -1.55 21.11 -2.75
C LYS A 86 -0.70 20.07 -3.48
N TRP A 87 -1.04 19.78 -4.74
CA TRP A 87 -0.39 18.72 -5.51
C TRP A 87 1.10 18.98 -5.79
N TRP A 88 1.45 20.18 -6.25
CA TRP A 88 2.82 20.49 -6.69
C TRP A 88 3.87 20.40 -5.58
N PRO A 89 3.68 21.01 -4.39
CA PRO A 89 4.63 20.89 -3.29
C PRO A 89 4.90 19.46 -2.82
N ILE A 90 3.89 18.59 -2.90
CA ILE A 90 4.00 17.18 -2.52
C ILE A 90 4.74 16.42 -3.62
N LEU A 91 4.37 16.61 -4.88
CA LEU A 91 4.93 15.90 -6.02
C LEU A 91 6.47 15.95 -6.03
N TRP A 92 7.06 17.15 -6.08
CA TRP A 92 8.51 17.26 -6.23
C TRP A 92 9.27 16.84 -4.96
N ARG A 93 8.74 17.15 -3.76
CA ARG A 93 9.38 16.77 -2.48
C ARG A 93 9.33 15.27 -2.25
N LYS A 94 8.21 14.62 -2.57
CA LYS A 94 8.05 13.16 -2.47
C LYS A 94 8.93 12.45 -3.48
N LEU A 95 9.06 12.99 -4.70
CA LEU A 95 9.92 12.46 -5.74
C LEU A 95 11.39 12.48 -5.30
N ILE A 96 11.93 13.66 -4.95
CA ILE A 96 13.35 13.82 -4.58
C ILE A 96 13.62 13.14 -3.24
N GLY A 97 12.79 13.39 -2.22
CA GLY A 97 12.95 12.81 -0.90
C GLY A 97 12.86 11.30 -0.91
N GLY A 98 11.93 10.72 -1.68
CA GLY A 98 11.81 9.27 -1.82
C GLY A 98 12.99 8.63 -2.55
N ILE A 99 13.53 9.25 -3.61
CA ILE A 99 14.74 8.76 -4.30
C ILE A 99 15.91 8.70 -3.33
N MET A 100 16.14 9.79 -2.59
CA MET A 100 17.26 9.88 -1.65
C MET A 100 17.11 8.87 -0.50
N VAL A 101 15.93 8.81 0.12
CA VAL A 101 15.68 7.96 1.30
C VAL A 101 15.66 6.49 0.93
N ILE A 102 14.84 6.07 -0.03
CA ILE A 102 14.69 4.65 -0.38
C ILE A 102 15.99 4.15 -1.04
N GLY A 103 16.63 5.01 -1.83
CA GLY A 103 17.92 4.72 -2.44
C GLY A 103 19.05 4.48 -1.42
N THR A 104 18.95 4.91 -0.16
CA THR A 104 19.97 4.56 0.85
C THR A 104 20.05 3.06 1.16
N GLY A 105 19.00 2.29 0.82
CA GLY A 105 18.88 0.89 1.22
C GLY A 105 18.17 0.68 2.55
N LEU A 106 17.41 1.67 3.03
CA LEU A 106 16.47 1.46 4.13
C LEU A 106 15.42 0.40 3.77
N PHE A 107 14.80 -0.20 4.80
CA PHE A 107 13.82 -1.28 4.70
C PHE A 107 12.43 -0.72 4.33
N LEU A 108 12.40 0.08 3.26
CA LEU A 108 11.31 0.91 2.79
C LEU A 108 11.07 0.64 1.30
N GLY A 109 9.81 0.72 0.87
CA GLY A 109 9.39 0.46 -0.50
C GLY A 109 8.98 1.72 -1.28
N PRO A 110 9.09 1.72 -2.62
CA PRO A 110 8.68 2.84 -3.48
C PRO A 110 7.17 2.98 -3.69
N GLU A 111 6.36 2.02 -3.26
CA GLU A 111 4.97 1.89 -3.71
C GLU A 111 4.04 2.98 -3.19
N GLY A 112 4.08 3.25 -1.88
CA GLY A 112 3.32 4.33 -1.25
C GLY A 112 3.64 5.69 -1.89
N PRO A 113 4.94 6.06 -1.99
CA PRO A 113 5.35 7.27 -2.69
C PRO A 113 4.91 7.29 -4.15
N SER A 114 5.04 6.18 -4.89
CA SER A 114 4.61 6.11 -6.29
C SER A 114 3.11 6.33 -6.46
N LEU A 115 2.30 5.74 -5.58
CA LEU A 115 0.85 5.92 -5.53
C LEU A 115 0.49 7.38 -5.21
N GLN A 116 1.16 8.00 -4.25
CA GLN A 116 0.91 9.41 -3.91
C GLN A 116 1.37 10.35 -5.03
N LEU A 117 2.52 10.09 -5.67
CA LEU A 117 2.99 10.82 -6.84
C LEU A 117 1.96 10.76 -7.96
N GLY A 118 1.49 9.56 -8.31
CA GLY A 118 0.44 9.37 -9.30
C GLY A 118 -0.85 10.12 -8.93
N SER A 119 -1.31 10.01 -7.69
CA SER A 119 -2.48 10.73 -7.18
C SER A 119 -2.34 12.25 -7.31
N THR A 120 -1.18 12.82 -6.97
CA THR A 120 -0.93 14.27 -7.14
C THR A 120 -0.89 14.70 -8.61
N ILE A 121 -0.46 13.84 -9.53
CA ILE A 121 -0.56 14.08 -10.98
C ILE A 121 -2.04 14.09 -11.41
N GLY A 122 -2.82 13.12 -10.93
CA GLY A 122 -4.28 13.09 -11.11
C GLY A 122 -4.95 14.39 -10.65
N GLN A 123 -4.55 14.88 -9.48
CA GLN A 123 -5.02 16.17 -8.95
C GLN A 123 -4.60 17.35 -9.83
N GLY A 124 -3.34 17.39 -10.28
CA GLY A 124 -2.83 18.45 -11.16
C GLY A 124 -3.54 18.49 -12.51
N VAL A 125 -3.78 17.34 -13.14
CA VAL A 125 -4.56 17.23 -14.38
C VAL A 125 -6.00 17.68 -14.14
N GLY A 126 -6.65 17.24 -13.06
CA GLY A 126 -8.00 17.68 -12.72
C GLY A 126 -8.12 19.20 -12.56
N GLN A 127 -7.14 19.83 -11.89
CA GLN A 127 -7.08 21.29 -11.74
C GLN A 127 -6.85 21.99 -13.08
N GLY A 128 -5.93 21.50 -13.92
CA GLY A 128 -5.66 22.07 -15.25
C GLY A 128 -6.88 22.04 -16.18
N PHE A 129 -7.67 20.97 -16.12
CA PHE A 129 -8.92 20.82 -16.88
C PHE A 129 -10.15 21.39 -16.16
N LYS A 130 -9.98 22.13 -15.06
CA LYS A 130 -11.05 22.74 -14.24
C LYS A 130 -12.21 21.76 -13.93
N GLN A 131 -11.86 20.53 -13.59
CA GLN A 131 -12.84 19.47 -13.33
C GLN A 131 -13.60 19.72 -12.03
N THR A 132 -14.84 19.24 -11.97
CA THR A 132 -15.63 19.19 -10.73
C THR A 132 -14.92 18.35 -9.67
N LYS A 133 -15.29 18.49 -8.39
CA LYS A 133 -14.69 17.70 -7.30
C LYS A 133 -14.88 16.20 -7.49
N THR A 134 -16.08 15.79 -7.92
CA THR A 134 -16.38 14.39 -8.24
C THR A 134 -15.44 13.85 -9.32
N ASN A 135 -15.29 14.57 -10.44
CA ASN A 135 -14.38 14.17 -11.51
C ASN A 135 -12.91 14.23 -11.06
N SER A 136 -12.55 15.21 -10.24
CA SER A 136 -11.20 15.33 -9.66
C SER A 136 -10.86 14.14 -8.76
N ARG A 137 -11.81 13.61 -7.98
CA ARG A 137 -11.61 12.38 -7.19
C ARG A 137 -11.43 11.15 -8.07
N VAL A 138 -12.16 11.06 -9.19
CA VAL A 138 -11.94 9.98 -10.17
C VAL A 138 -10.52 10.06 -10.75
N LEU A 139 -10.03 11.26 -11.08
CA LEU A 139 -8.66 11.46 -11.58
C LEU A 139 -7.59 11.22 -10.51
N LEU A 140 -7.87 11.56 -9.26
CA LEU A 140 -7.01 11.28 -8.10
C LEU A 140 -6.89 9.77 -7.89
N ALA A 141 -8.00 9.04 -7.89
CA ALA A 141 -8.05 7.58 -7.85
C ALA A 141 -7.34 6.94 -9.05
N THR A 142 -7.54 7.51 -10.25
CA THR A 142 -6.84 7.09 -11.47
C THR A 142 -5.33 7.24 -11.31
N GLY A 143 -4.88 8.38 -10.80
CA GLY A 143 -3.48 8.65 -10.52
C GLY A 143 -2.89 7.67 -9.51
N ALA A 144 -3.62 7.34 -8.44
CA ALA A 144 -3.21 6.34 -7.46
C ALA A 144 -2.99 4.95 -8.12
N ALA A 145 -3.94 4.50 -8.95
CA ALA A 145 -3.81 3.24 -9.70
C ALA A 145 -2.64 3.27 -10.68
N SER A 146 -2.47 4.37 -11.43
CA SER A 146 -1.34 4.58 -12.34
C SER A 146 0.00 4.51 -11.62
N GLY A 147 0.13 5.20 -10.48
CA GLY A 147 1.35 5.22 -9.70
C GLY A 147 1.74 3.84 -9.16
N LEU A 148 0.76 3.09 -8.65
CA LEU A 148 1.00 1.73 -8.17
C LEU A 148 1.33 0.77 -9.32
N SER A 149 0.64 0.89 -10.45
CA SER A 149 0.91 0.11 -11.65
C SER A 149 2.33 0.37 -12.18
N ALA A 150 2.76 1.63 -12.25
CA ALA A 150 4.13 1.98 -12.61
C ALA A 150 5.18 1.49 -11.62
N ALA A 151 4.85 1.39 -10.33
CA ALA A 151 5.76 0.87 -9.30
C ALA A 151 6.11 -0.61 -9.54
N PHE A 152 5.11 -1.43 -9.86
CA PHE A 152 5.23 -2.89 -9.93
C PHE A 152 5.23 -3.48 -11.34
N GLY A 153 4.85 -2.70 -12.35
CA GLY A 153 4.52 -3.22 -13.67
C GLY A 153 3.22 -4.03 -13.69
N ALA A 154 2.28 -3.70 -12.80
CA ALA A 154 1.12 -4.53 -12.46
C ALA A 154 -0.18 -3.70 -12.56
N PRO A 155 -0.76 -3.55 -13.77
CA PRO A 155 -1.91 -2.66 -14.00
C PRO A 155 -3.23 -3.14 -13.40
N LEU A 156 -3.51 -4.46 -13.37
CA LEU A 156 -4.77 -4.97 -12.82
C LEU A 156 -4.80 -4.80 -11.31
N SER A 157 -3.72 -5.16 -10.63
CA SER A 157 -3.56 -4.97 -9.18
C SER A 157 -3.58 -3.50 -8.79
N GLY A 158 -3.00 -2.60 -9.60
CA GLY A 158 -3.10 -1.16 -9.41
C GLY A 158 -4.54 -0.66 -9.35
N ALA A 159 -5.39 -1.11 -10.29
CA ALA A 159 -6.81 -0.75 -10.33
C ALA A 159 -7.61 -1.40 -9.19
N LEU A 160 -7.37 -2.68 -8.90
CA LEU A 160 -8.02 -3.39 -7.79
C LEU A 160 -7.70 -2.79 -6.43
N PHE A 161 -6.45 -2.39 -6.20
CA PHE A 161 -6.05 -1.78 -4.94
C PHE A 161 -6.82 -0.48 -4.66
N VAL A 162 -7.07 0.33 -5.69
CA VAL A 162 -7.86 1.56 -5.55
C VAL A 162 -9.30 1.24 -5.14
N LEU A 163 -9.88 0.16 -5.64
CA LEU A 163 -11.24 -0.23 -5.31
C LEU A 163 -11.33 -0.86 -3.91
N GLU A 164 -10.44 -1.81 -3.63
CA GLU A 164 -10.44 -2.63 -2.42
C GLU A 164 -9.93 -1.84 -1.20
N GLU A 165 -8.86 -1.05 -1.33
CA GLU A 165 -8.23 -0.39 -0.18
C GLU A 165 -8.54 1.12 -0.06
N ILE A 166 -8.73 1.82 -1.19
CA ILE A 166 -8.84 3.29 -1.16
C ILE A 166 -10.30 3.76 -1.21
N PHE A 167 -11.09 3.27 -2.16
CA PHE A 167 -12.45 3.75 -2.41
C PHE A 167 -13.52 2.97 -1.63
N HIS A 168 -13.28 1.69 -1.28
CA HIS A 168 -14.22 0.83 -0.51
C HIS A 168 -15.63 0.77 -1.10
N ASN A 169 -15.78 1.09 -2.38
CA ASN A 169 -17.05 1.05 -3.10
C ASN A 169 -16.79 0.67 -4.56
N PHE A 170 -17.65 -0.15 -5.13
CA PHE A 170 -17.50 -0.57 -6.51
C PHE A 170 -18.19 0.42 -7.43
N SER A 171 -17.50 1.50 -7.81
CA SER A 171 -17.98 2.39 -8.87
C SER A 171 -17.39 1.96 -10.22
N PRO A 172 -18.21 1.48 -11.18
CA PRO A 172 -17.73 1.10 -12.52
C PRO A 172 -16.97 2.25 -13.20
N ARG A 173 -17.41 3.49 -12.95
CA ARG A 173 -16.75 4.69 -13.46
C ARG A 173 -15.34 4.87 -12.88
N VAL A 174 -15.15 4.64 -11.58
CA VAL A 174 -13.82 4.74 -10.94
C VAL A 174 -12.93 3.61 -11.42
N TRP A 175 -13.43 2.37 -11.41
CA TRP A 175 -12.69 1.20 -11.92
C TRP A 175 -12.16 1.49 -13.32
N MET A 176 -13.05 1.84 -14.25
CA MET A 176 -12.69 1.91 -15.66
C MET A 176 -11.66 3.00 -15.94
N ASN A 177 -11.78 4.17 -15.30
CA ASN A 177 -10.76 5.22 -15.43
C ASN A 177 -9.44 4.82 -14.76
N ALA A 178 -9.49 4.19 -13.59
CA ALA A 178 -8.30 3.68 -12.90
C ALA A 178 -7.55 2.65 -13.74
N LEU A 179 -8.26 1.71 -14.35
CA LEU A 179 -7.68 0.68 -15.22
C LEU A 179 -7.03 1.30 -16.48
N VAL A 180 -7.72 2.24 -17.15
CA VAL A 180 -7.15 2.95 -18.31
C VAL A 180 -5.85 3.68 -17.94
N GLY A 181 -5.86 4.41 -16.82
CA GLY A 181 -4.67 5.09 -16.32
C GLY A 181 -3.55 4.12 -15.93
N ALA A 182 -3.89 2.99 -15.29
CA ALA A 182 -2.92 1.97 -14.90
C ALA A 182 -2.25 1.33 -16.12
N ILE A 183 -3.03 0.91 -17.12
CA ILE A 183 -2.51 0.34 -18.37
C ILE A 183 -1.59 1.33 -19.08
N ALA A 184 -1.98 2.60 -19.18
CA ALA A 184 -1.16 3.64 -19.82
C ALA A 184 0.16 3.88 -19.08
N SER A 185 0.12 3.86 -17.75
CA SER A 185 1.32 3.99 -16.92
C SER A 185 2.24 2.79 -17.06
N ASN A 186 1.69 1.59 -17.05
CA ASN A 186 2.43 0.36 -17.27
C ASN A 186 3.07 0.32 -18.66
N PHE A 187 2.37 0.80 -19.68
CA PHE A 187 2.90 0.89 -21.04
C PHE A 187 4.17 1.74 -21.07
N VAL A 188 4.16 2.92 -20.45
CA VAL A 188 5.36 3.78 -20.38
C VAL A 188 6.51 3.07 -19.66
N VAL A 189 6.25 2.51 -18.48
CA VAL A 189 7.27 1.83 -17.67
C VAL A 189 7.83 0.58 -18.37
N SER A 190 6.98 -0.18 -19.06
CA SER A 190 7.41 -1.36 -19.83
C SER A 190 8.32 -1.00 -21.00
N ASN A 191 8.16 0.18 -21.61
CA ASN A 191 9.07 0.67 -22.63
C ASN A 191 10.42 1.13 -22.03
N LEU A 192 10.43 1.62 -20.78
CA LEU A 192 11.65 2.08 -20.10
C LEU A 192 12.48 0.93 -19.52
N PHE A 193 11.84 -0.08 -18.94
CA PHE A 193 12.51 -1.15 -18.18
C PHE A 193 12.38 -2.54 -18.82
N GLY A 194 11.63 -2.67 -19.92
CA GLY A 194 11.33 -3.93 -20.58
C GLY A 194 10.09 -4.63 -20.01
N GLN A 195 9.65 -5.68 -20.70
CA GLN A 195 8.40 -6.41 -20.40
C GLN A 195 8.59 -7.59 -19.42
N LYS A 196 9.65 -7.56 -18.59
CA LYS A 196 9.91 -8.65 -17.64
C LYS A 196 9.10 -8.44 -16.35
N PRO A 197 8.49 -9.49 -15.78
CA PRO A 197 7.84 -9.41 -14.48
C PRO A 197 8.82 -8.95 -13.39
N ALA A 198 8.35 -8.12 -12.46
CA ALA A 198 9.18 -7.53 -11.42
C ALA A 198 9.84 -8.59 -10.50
N LEU A 199 9.15 -9.71 -10.28
CA LEU A 199 9.60 -10.83 -9.47
C LEU A 199 9.49 -12.13 -10.28
N ALA A 200 10.27 -12.24 -11.37
CA ALA A 200 10.30 -13.40 -12.27
C ALA A 200 10.84 -14.68 -11.59
N LEU A 201 10.10 -15.21 -10.62
CA LEU A 201 10.34 -16.47 -9.94
C LEU A 201 9.78 -17.60 -10.82
N ALA A 202 10.65 -18.50 -11.26
CA ALA A 202 10.24 -19.60 -12.13
C ALA A 202 9.33 -20.59 -11.37
N TYR A 203 8.03 -20.56 -11.68
CA TYR A 203 7.11 -21.59 -11.21
C TYR A 203 7.00 -22.71 -12.24
N ASN A 204 7.64 -23.83 -11.93
CA ASN A 204 7.74 -24.96 -12.85
C ASN A 204 6.84 -26.14 -12.46
N HIS A 205 6.24 -26.11 -11.26
CA HIS A 205 5.49 -27.23 -10.71
C HIS A 205 4.21 -26.77 -10.05
N SER A 206 3.06 -27.33 -10.46
CA SER A 206 1.81 -27.14 -9.73
C SER A 206 1.92 -27.65 -8.30
N PHE A 207 1.35 -26.91 -7.35
CA PHE A 207 1.28 -27.37 -5.97
C PHE A 207 0.22 -28.47 -5.85
N PRO A 208 0.58 -29.70 -5.43
CA PRO A 208 -0.32 -30.84 -5.50
C PRO A 208 -1.38 -30.77 -4.40
N MET A 209 -2.62 -31.16 -4.73
CA MET A 209 -3.78 -31.09 -3.83
C MET A 209 -3.57 -31.77 -2.47
N PRO A 210 -2.94 -32.97 -2.37
CA PRO A 210 -2.70 -33.62 -1.08
C PRO A 210 -1.83 -32.82 -0.10
N LEU A 211 -1.06 -31.83 -0.59
CA LEU A 211 -0.21 -30.99 0.24
C LEU A 211 -0.90 -29.69 0.68
N TYR A 212 -2.18 -29.48 0.38
CA TYR A 212 -2.89 -28.23 0.71
C TYR A 212 -3.01 -27.97 2.22
N TRP A 213 -2.87 -28.99 3.07
CA TRP A 213 -2.77 -28.79 4.51
C TRP A 213 -1.57 -27.89 4.89
N HIS A 214 -0.48 -27.90 4.10
CA HIS A 214 0.61 -26.96 4.29
C HIS A 214 0.19 -25.50 4.08
N LEU A 215 -0.76 -25.25 3.17
CA LEU A 215 -1.27 -23.90 2.90
C LEU A 215 -2.09 -23.37 4.08
N VAL A 216 -2.83 -24.26 4.76
CA VAL A 216 -3.58 -23.92 5.98
C VAL A 216 -2.62 -23.54 7.11
N LEU A 217 -1.61 -24.37 7.38
CA LEU A 217 -0.59 -24.09 8.40
C LEU A 217 0.19 -22.82 8.08
N LEU A 218 0.58 -22.64 6.82
CA LEU A 218 1.27 -21.44 6.37
C LEU A 218 0.38 -20.20 6.55
N GLY A 219 -0.90 -20.26 6.16
CA GLY A 219 -1.86 -19.18 6.39
C GLY A 219 -2.00 -18.81 7.87
N LEU A 220 -2.07 -19.79 8.77
CA LEU A 220 -2.10 -19.59 10.22
C LEU A 220 -0.86 -18.82 10.71
N ILE A 221 0.34 -19.25 10.29
CA ILE A 221 1.60 -18.58 10.64
C ILE A 221 1.63 -17.15 10.10
N LEU A 222 1.22 -16.94 8.84
CA LEU A 222 1.23 -15.62 8.20
C LEU A 222 0.24 -14.65 8.86
N GLY A 223 -0.96 -15.10 9.22
CA GLY A 223 -1.95 -14.30 9.93
C GLY A 223 -1.44 -13.87 11.31
N LEU A 224 -0.88 -14.80 12.09
CA LEU A 224 -0.30 -14.52 13.40
C LEU A 224 0.86 -13.51 13.32
N LEU A 225 1.81 -13.76 12.43
CA LEU A 225 2.97 -12.89 12.24
C LEU A 225 2.58 -11.52 11.65
N GLY A 226 1.57 -11.49 10.78
CA GLY A 226 1.02 -10.25 10.23
C GLY A 226 0.36 -9.39 11.32
N HIS A 227 -0.39 -10.02 12.22
CA HIS A 227 -0.95 -9.35 13.39
C HIS A 227 0.15 -8.78 14.31
N LEU A 228 1.19 -9.57 14.59
CA LEU A 228 2.34 -9.14 15.39
C LEU A 228 3.07 -7.95 14.76
N TYR A 229 3.24 -7.95 13.43
CA TYR A 229 3.82 -6.82 12.70
C TYR A 229 3.03 -5.54 12.90
N LYS A 230 1.70 -5.59 12.75
CA LYS A 230 0.82 -4.42 12.97
C LYS A 230 0.92 -3.93 14.42
N PHE A 231 0.89 -4.85 15.38
CA PHE A 231 1.05 -4.53 16.79
C PHE A 231 2.39 -3.83 17.07
N GLY A 232 3.50 -4.34 16.51
CA GLY A 232 4.82 -3.73 16.63
C GLY A 232 4.86 -2.31 16.05
N LEU A 233 4.29 -2.14 14.85
CA LEU A 233 4.23 -0.84 14.16
C LEU A 233 3.49 0.22 14.98
N PHE A 234 2.30 -0.07 15.50
CA PHE A 234 1.55 0.94 16.25
C PHE A 234 2.14 1.25 17.64
N ASN A 235 2.89 0.31 18.23
CA ASN A 235 3.51 0.53 19.53
C ASN A 235 4.87 1.25 19.43
N LEU A 236 5.68 1.00 18.40
CA LEU A 236 6.97 1.70 18.25
C LEU A 236 6.77 3.21 18.00
N LYS A 237 5.68 3.61 17.34
CA LYS A 237 5.28 5.03 17.22
C LYS A 237 5.20 5.76 18.57
N LYS A 238 4.77 5.06 19.64
CA LYS A 238 4.74 5.62 21.01
C LYS A 238 6.14 5.83 21.58
N ILE A 239 7.10 5.00 21.17
CA ILE A 239 8.51 5.12 21.58
C ILE A 239 9.15 6.31 20.86
N TYR A 240 8.96 6.46 19.54
CA TYR A 240 9.41 7.64 18.79
C TYR A 240 8.87 8.95 19.39
N ALA A 241 7.63 8.94 19.87
CA ALA A 241 7.04 10.12 20.54
C ALA A 241 7.73 10.49 21.86
N LYS A 242 8.40 9.56 22.54
CA LYS A 242 9.16 9.82 23.78
C LYS A 242 10.57 10.37 23.51
N ILE A 243 11.06 10.31 22.27
CA ILE A 243 12.38 10.83 21.90
C ILE A 243 12.29 12.36 21.78
N THR A 244 12.59 13.06 22.87
CA THR A 244 12.53 14.53 22.95
C THR A 244 13.85 15.23 22.65
N PHE A 245 14.99 14.51 22.70
CA PHE A 245 16.31 15.09 22.47
C PHE A 245 16.57 15.50 21.01
N ILE A 246 15.91 14.85 20.06
CA ILE A 246 16.04 15.13 18.62
C ILE A 246 14.69 15.65 18.12
N PRO A 247 14.65 16.77 17.38
CA PRO A 247 13.38 17.28 16.85
C PRO A 247 12.78 16.28 15.87
N ARG A 248 11.44 16.18 15.84
CA ARG A 248 10.71 15.14 15.10
C ARG A 248 11.08 15.02 13.62
N TRP A 249 11.40 16.14 12.97
CA TRP A 249 11.81 16.15 11.55
C TRP A 249 13.18 15.49 11.30
N LEU A 250 14.00 15.28 12.33
CA LEU A 250 15.30 14.60 12.25
C LEU A 250 15.26 13.14 12.74
N HIS A 251 14.09 12.61 13.13
CA HIS A 251 13.96 11.22 13.56
C HIS A 251 14.38 10.20 12.49
N GLY A 252 14.38 10.60 11.21
CA GLY A 252 14.92 9.82 10.10
C GLY A 252 16.41 9.50 10.19
N LEU A 253 17.20 10.20 11.01
CA LEU A 253 18.61 9.88 11.23
C LEU A 253 18.79 8.56 12.00
N ILE A 254 17.84 8.20 12.85
CA ILE A 254 17.91 6.99 13.69
C ILE A 254 18.02 5.72 12.81
N PRO A 255 17.07 5.43 11.90
CA PRO A 255 17.19 4.25 11.04
C PRO A 255 18.40 4.32 10.10
N LEU A 256 18.82 5.50 9.65
CA LEU A 256 19.99 5.67 8.78
C LEU A 256 21.31 5.33 9.48
N VAL A 257 21.46 5.67 10.76
CA VAL A 257 22.64 5.27 11.56
C VAL A 257 22.65 3.76 11.77
N ILE A 258 21.50 3.19 12.11
CA ILE A 258 21.40 1.74 12.34
C ILE A 258 21.61 0.94 11.05
N LEU A 259 21.29 1.51 9.89
CA LEU A 259 21.53 0.90 8.59
C LEU A 259 23.01 0.65 8.32
N ILE A 260 23.93 1.49 8.81
CA ILE A 260 25.37 1.42 8.50
C ILE A 260 25.97 0.02 8.77
N PRO A 261 25.91 -0.53 10.00
CA PRO A 261 26.46 -1.86 10.26
C PRO A 261 25.73 -2.96 9.47
N ILE A 262 24.42 -2.84 9.26
CA ILE A 262 23.64 -3.85 8.54
C ILE A 262 24.02 -3.89 7.07
N MET A 263 24.12 -2.73 6.42
CA MET A 263 24.53 -2.61 5.03
C MET A 263 25.98 -3.06 4.82
N TYR A 264 26.86 -2.81 5.79
CA TYR A 264 28.25 -3.24 5.74
C TYR A 264 28.39 -4.77 5.78
N TYR A 265 27.74 -5.46 6.73
CA TYR A 265 27.87 -6.91 6.90
C TYR A 265 26.87 -7.75 6.09
N LEU A 266 25.65 -7.24 5.88
CA LEU A 266 24.52 -7.96 5.30
C LEU A 266 23.83 -7.13 4.19
N PRO A 267 24.53 -6.73 3.10
CA PRO A 267 23.94 -5.91 2.05
C PRO A 267 22.80 -6.59 1.28
N LEU A 268 22.70 -7.92 1.33
CA LEU A 268 21.63 -8.66 0.65
C LEU A 268 20.25 -8.42 1.30
N ILE A 269 20.20 -8.19 2.61
CA ILE A 269 18.94 -8.05 3.34
C ILE A 269 18.46 -6.61 3.42
N THR A 270 19.21 -5.63 2.93
CA THR A 270 18.83 -4.21 2.95
C THR A 270 17.89 -3.86 1.79
N GLY A 271 17.40 -2.63 1.79
CA GLY A 271 16.57 -2.09 0.74
C GLY A 271 15.13 -2.60 0.75
N PRO A 272 14.37 -2.28 -0.32
CA PRO A 272 12.97 -2.66 -0.45
C PRO A 272 12.75 -4.18 -0.36
N GLY A 273 13.71 -4.97 -0.87
CA GLY A 273 13.77 -6.42 -0.72
C GLY A 273 13.62 -7.24 -2.01
N ASN A 274 13.47 -6.58 -3.17
CA ASN A 274 13.44 -7.25 -4.49
C ASN A 274 14.64 -8.17 -4.71
N HIS A 275 15.85 -7.68 -4.42
CA HIS A 275 17.09 -8.45 -4.58
C HIS A 275 17.11 -9.70 -3.71
N LEU A 276 16.64 -9.60 -2.46
CA LEU A 276 16.53 -10.74 -1.55
C LEU A 276 15.57 -11.79 -2.11
N ILE A 277 14.35 -11.40 -2.51
CA ILE A 277 13.36 -12.33 -3.09
C ILE A 277 13.93 -13.04 -4.32
N LEU A 278 14.52 -12.30 -5.26
CA LEU A 278 15.11 -12.84 -6.48
C LEU A 278 16.35 -13.73 -6.24
N SER A 279 17.00 -13.59 -5.09
CA SER A 279 18.13 -14.44 -4.66
C SER A 279 17.69 -15.76 -4.03
N LEU A 280 16.45 -15.86 -3.52
CA LEU A 280 15.96 -17.04 -2.81
C LEU A 280 16.03 -18.32 -3.65
N PRO A 281 15.61 -18.36 -4.93
CA PRO A 281 15.66 -19.60 -5.72
C PRO A 281 17.06 -20.23 -5.80
N LYS A 282 18.11 -19.40 -5.85
CA LYS A 282 19.50 -19.86 -5.84
C LYS A 282 19.93 -20.32 -4.45
N SER A 283 19.50 -19.60 -3.41
CA SER A 283 19.86 -19.87 -2.01
C SER A 283 19.24 -21.16 -1.49
N ILE A 284 18.01 -21.49 -1.92
CA ILE A 284 17.26 -22.68 -1.47
C ILE A 284 17.65 -23.96 -2.24
N ALA A 285 18.63 -23.90 -3.15
CA ALA A 285 19.08 -25.05 -3.92
C ALA A 285 19.69 -26.16 -3.04
N TYR A 286 20.21 -25.82 -1.87
CA TYR A 286 20.70 -26.76 -0.87
C TYR A 286 19.99 -26.52 0.46
N SER A 287 19.11 -27.44 0.85
CA SER A 287 18.38 -27.34 2.11
C SER A 287 19.28 -27.76 3.28
N SER A 288 19.40 -26.92 4.30
CA SER A 288 20.12 -27.23 5.55
C SER A 288 19.48 -26.53 6.75
N TRP A 289 19.64 -27.07 7.95
CA TRP A 289 19.19 -26.44 9.20
C TRP A 289 19.82 -25.04 9.41
N ASN A 290 21.08 -24.85 9.01
CA ASN A 290 21.76 -23.56 9.08
C ASN A 290 21.07 -22.51 8.19
N LEU A 291 20.64 -22.89 6.99
CA LEU A 291 19.91 -22.00 6.09
C LEU A 291 18.54 -21.62 6.65
N VAL A 292 17.82 -22.57 7.26
CA VAL A 292 16.55 -22.29 7.95
C VAL A 292 16.75 -21.26 9.06
N GLY A 293 17.76 -21.46 9.91
CA GLY A 293 18.11 -20.51 10.98
C GLY A 293 18.50 -19.13 10.45
N MET A 294 19.30 -19.07 9.38
CA MET A 294 19.69 -17.81 8.74
C MET A 294 18.49 -17.02 8.20
N LEU A 295 17.55 -17.69 7.50
CA LEU A 295 16.36 -17.03 6.95
C LEU A 295 15.42 -16.54 8.06
N ALA A 296 15.30 -17.29 9.16
CA ALA A 296 14.56 -16.84 10.33
C ALA A 296 15.21 -15.58 10.95
N ILE A 297 16.54 -15.53 11.06
CA ILE A 297 17.27 -14.34 11.51
C ILE A 297 17.04 -13.17 10.55
N PHE A 298 17.08 -13.40 9.23
CA PHE A 298 16.80 -12.35 8.25
C PHE A 298 15.39 -11.79 8.40
N TYR A 299 14.41 -12.64 8.69
CA TYR A 299 13.05 -12.20 8.97
C TYR A 299 12.99 -11.30 10.21
N VAL A 300 13.62 -11.72 11.32
CA VAL A 300 13.66 -10.95 12.59
C VAL A 300 14.35 -9.59 12.41
N ILE A 301 15.46 -9.57 11.67
CA ILE A 301 16.17 -8.32 11.35
C ILE A 301 15.27 -7.42 10.49
N ARG A 302 14.67 -7.95 9.43
CA ARG A 302 13.82 -7.17 8.52
C ARG A 302 12.58 -6.60 9.22
N ILE A 303 11.91 -7.38 10.07
CA ILE A 303 10.71 -6.89 10.76
C ILE A 303 11.06 -5.74 11.72
N ALA A 304 12.12 -5.89 12.52
CA ALA A 304 12.55 -4.86 13.45
C ALA A 304 12.94 -3.56 12.72
N PHE A 305 13.79 -3.65 11.70
CA PHE A 305 14.28 -2.46 11.00
C PHE A 305 13.26 -1.85 10.03
N SER A 306 12.34 -2.63 9.48
CA SER A 306 11.23 -2.09 8.70
C SER A 306 10.33 -1.21 9.56
N ILE A 307 10.00 -1.64 10.78
CA ILE A 307 9.18 -0.85 11.71
C ILE A 307 9.92 0.44 12.12
N VAL A 308 11.19 0.34 12.51
CA VAL A 308 12.02 1.51 12.87
C VAL A 308 12.13 2.50 11.70
N SER A 309 12.33 2.00 10.49
CA SER A 309 12.47 2.86 9.30
C SER A 309 11.16 3.54 8.91
N TYR A 310 10.03 2.87 9.07
CA TYR A 310 8.73 3.43 8.72
C TYR A 310 8.27 4.50 9.71
N ASP A 311 8.39 4.23 11.02
CA ASP A 311 7.94 5.15 12.06
C ASP A 311 8.79 6.42 12.19
N SER A 312 9.97 6.45 11.56
CA SER A 312 10.81 7.64 11.50
C SER A 312 10.17 8.79 10.70
N GLY A 313 9.09 8.54 9.96
CA GLY A 313 8.32 9.53 9.22
C GLY A 313 8.93 9.96 7.89
N LEU A 314 9.99 9.29 7.42
CA LEU A 314 10.59 9.57 6.12
C LEU A 314 9.65 9.15 4.96
N PRO A 315 9.74 9.79 3.78
CA PRO A 315 8.97 9.40 2.59
C PRO A 315 9.27 7.94 2.21
N SER A 316 8.28 7.07 2.32
CA SER A 316 8.53 5.63 2.32
C SER A 316 7.27 4.83 2.05
N GLY A 317 7.39 3.53 1.78
CA GLY A 317 6.28 2.58 1.69
C GLY A 317 6.61 1.27 2.42
N ILE A 318 5.58 0.45 2.68
CA ILE A 318 5.74 -0.84 3.39
C ILE A 318 5.41 -2.06 2.53
N PHE A 319 4.85 -1.86 1.34
CA PHE A 319 4.37 -2.95 0.48
C PHE A 319 5.44 -3.98 0.16
N LEU A 320 6.52 -3.59 -0.49
CA LEU A 320 7.55 -4.54 -0.86
C LEU A 320 8.34 -5.10 0.33
N PRO A 321 8.60 -4.34 1.41
CA PRO A 321 9.08 -4.90 2.66
C PRO A 321 8.18 -6.02 3.21
N ILE A 322 6.85 -5.84 3.18
CA ILE A 322 5.87 -6.85 3.57
C ILE A 322 5.95 -8.08 2.66
N LEU A 323 5.97 -7.90 1.34
CA LEU A 323 6.14 -9.02 0.40
C LEU A 323 7.43 -9.81 0.69
N THR A 324 8.52 -9.11 0.98
CA THR A 324 9.81 -9.72 1.30
C THR A 324 9.76 -10.52 2.60
N MET A 325 9.05 -10.01 3.62
CA MET A 325 8.79 -10.73 4.86
C MET A 325 7.98 -12.01 4.61
N GLY A 326 6.92 -11.93 3.79
CA GLY A 326 6.17 -13.11 3.37
C GLY A 326 7.03 -14.14 2.64
N ALA A 327 7.88 -13.69 1.71
CA ALA A 327 8.82 -14.55 1.01
C ALA A 327 9.79 -15.27 1.96
N LEU A 328 10.32 -14.59 2.97
CA LEU A 328 11.18 -15.19 4.00
C LEU A 328 10.44 -16.20 4.87
N ILE A 329 9.20 -15.91 5.28
CA ILE A 329 8.37 -16.86 6.03
C ILE A 329 8.13 -18.12 5.19
N GLY A 330 7.71 -17.96 3.92
CA GLY A 330 7.49 -19.07 3.00
C GLY A 330 8.75 -19.90 2.74
N ALA A 331 9.90 -19.26 2.56
CA ALA A 331 11.19 -19.94 2.39
C ALA A 331 11.60 -20.72 3.65
N THR A 332 11.48 -20.08 4.82
CA THR A 332 11.84 -20.68 6.11
C THR A 332 10.94 -21.89 6.41
N TYR A 333 9.63 -21.72 6.29
CA TYR A 333 8.65 -22.79 6.48
C TYR A 333 8.85 -23.93 5.47
N GLY A 334 9.02 -23.60 4.19
CA GLY A 334 9.21 -24.59 3.15
C GLY A 334 10.47 -25.42 3.38
N LEU A 335 11.61 -24.78 3.67
CA LEU A 335 12.85 -25.49 3.96
C LEU A 335 12.79 -26.30 5.26
N PHE A 336 12.12 -25.78 6.29
CA PHE A 336 11.88 -26.53 7.52
C PHE A 336 11.10 -27.82 7.25
N MET A 337 10.03 -27.75 6.44
CA MET A 337 9.25 -28.95 6.06
C MET A 337 10.05 -29.90 5.16
N VAL A 338 10.97 -29.40 4.33
CA VAL A 338 11.92 -30.23 3.57
C VAL A 338 12.86 -30.98 4.52
N GLN A 339 13.40 -30.31 5.54
CA GLN A 339 14.29 -30.94 6.53
C GLN A 339 13.58 -32.03 7.35
N LEU A 340 12.28 -31.88 7.59
CA LEU A 340 11.46 -32.90 8.24
C LEU A 340 11.03 -34.05 7.29
N GLY A 341 11.35 -33.98 6.00
CA GLY A 341 10.92 -34.97 5.00
C GLY A 341 9.43 -34.89 4.64
N LEU A 342 8.75 -33.81 5.01
CA LEU A 342 7.30 -33.62 4.80
C LEU A 342 6.97 -32.88 3.49
N LEU A 343 7.96 -32.21 2.87
CA LEU A 343 7.78 -31.44 1.64
C LEU A 343 8.92 -31.69 0.64
N PRO A 344 8.63 -31.92 -0.65
CA PRO A 344 9.64 -31.91 -1.70
C PRO A 344 10.28 -30.52 -1.88
N GLN A 345 11.61 -30.47 -1.99
CA GLN A 345 12.37 -29.22 -2.12
C GLN A 345 11.95 -28.35 -3.31
N LYS A 346 11.55 -28.98 -4.43
CA LYS A 346 11.06 -28.28 -5.63
C LYS A 346 9.81 -27.43 -5.41
N LEU A 347 9.05 -27.66 -4.32
CA LEU A 347 7.82 -26.93 -4.00
C LEU A 347 8.05 -25.74 -3.06
N VAL A 348 9.28 -25.53 -2.55
CA VAL A 348 9.58 -24.39 -1.65
C VAL A 348 9.31 -23.06 -2.35
N ILE A 349 9.59 -22.96 -3.66
CA ILE A 349 9.32 -21.73 -4.42
C ILE A 349 7.83 -21.40 -4.49
N ASN A 350 6.97 -22.42 -4.54
CA ASN A 350 5.52 -22.24 -4.50
C ASN A 350 5.11 -21.60 -3.16
N LEU A 351 5.65 -22.10 -2.04
CA LEU A 351 5.35 -21.58 -0.71
C LEU A 351 5.89 -20.16 -0.51
N ILE A 352 7.03 -19.81 -1.10
CA ILE A 352 7.53 -18.42 -1.13
C ILE A 352 6.51 -17.51 -1.82
N ILE A 353 6.06 -17.88 -3.03
CA ILE A 353 5.08 -17.10 -3.80
C ILE A 353 3.76 -16.97 -3.05
N PHE A 354 3.26 -18.06 -2.45
CA PHE A 354 1.98 -18.04 -1.74
C PHE A 354 2.07 -17.23 -0.43
N ALA A 355 3.18 -17.33 0.29
CA ALA A 355 3.39 -16.59 1.53
C ALA A 355 3.49 -15.08 1.31
N MET A 356 4.03 -14.64 0.17
CA MET A 356 4.01 -13.23 -0.21
C MET A 356 2.58 -12.66 -0.26
N ALA A 357 1.66 -13.35 -0.94
CA ALA A 357 0.26 -12.92 -1.01
C ALA A 357 -0.44 -13.03 0.36
N GLY A 358 -0.21 -14.12 1.09
CA GLY A 358 -0.83 -14.34 2.40
C GLY A 358 -0.45 -13.28 3.44
N TYR A 359 0.84 -12.95 3.53
CA TYR A 359 1.30 -11.93 4.46
C TYR A 359 0.78 -10.53 4.10
N PHE A 360 0.74 -10.22 2.80
CA PHE A 360 0.14 -8.98 2.30
C PHE A 360 -1.34 -8.88 2.66
N ALA A 361 -2.12 -9.94 2.41
CA ALA A 361 -3.54 -10.01 2.70
C ALA A 361 -3.83 -9.79 4.20
N ALA A 362 -3.07 -10.44 5.10
CA ALA A 362 -3.25 -10.30 6.54
C ALA A 362 -2.97 -8.86 7.07
N ILE A 363 -1.97 -8.19 6.52
CA ILE A 363 -1.58 -6.85 7.00
C ILE A 363 -2.46 -5.75 6.40
N ILE A 364 -2.71 -5.82 5.09
CA ILE A 364 -3.40 -4.74 4.37
C ILE A 364 -4.91 -4.95 4.38
N ARG A 365 -5.40 -6.20 4.44
CA ARG A 365 -6.80 -6.58 4.25
C ARG A 365 -7.34 -6.36 2.83
N ALA A 366 -6.47 -6.60 1.85
CA ALA A 366 -6.81 -6.56 0.43
C ALA A 366 -6.43 -7.89 -0.25
N PRO A 367 -7.14 -9.01 0.03
CA PRO A 367 -6.79 -10.33 -0.49
C PRO A 367 -6.85 -10.42 -2.02
N PHE A 368 -7.80 -9.78 -2.69
CA PHE A 368 -7.90 -9.84 -4.15
C PHE A 368 -6.75 -9.10 -4.81
N THR A 369 -6.41 -7.92 -4.29
CA THR A 369 -5.22 -7.18 -4.70
C THR A 369 -3.97 -8.03 -4.48
N ALA A 370 -3.84 -8.70 -3.34
CA ALA A 370 -2.67 -9.55 -3.05
C ALA A 370 -2.49 -10.65 -4.10
N ILE A 371 -3.57 -11.38 -4.41
CA ILE A 371 -3.55 -12.50 -5.35
C ILE A 371 -3.18 -12.01 -6.76
N ILE A 372 -3.82 -10.95 -7.24
CA ILE A 372 -3.58 -10.42 -8.58
C ILE A 372 -2.21 -9.74 -8.68
N LEU A 373 -1.77 -9.03 -7.65
CA LEU A 373 -0.45 -8.40 -7.60
C LEU A 373 0.66 -9.45 -7.74
N ILE A 374 0.60 -10.52 -6.94
CA ILE A 374 1.61 -11.59 -7.01
C ILE A 374 1.56 -12.31 -8.35
N THR A 375 0.37 -12.55 -8.88
CA THR A 375 0.19 -13.14 -10.20
C THR A 375 0.85 -12.30 -11.31
N GLU A 376 0.65 -10.98 -11.31
CA GLU A 376 1.27 -10.05 -12.27
C GLU A 376 2.78 -9.91 -12.07
N MET A 377 3.24 -9.82 -10.82
CA MET A 377 4.66 -9.65 -10.51
C MET A 377 5.49 -10.90 -10.78
N VAL A 378 4.92 -12.10 -10.62
CA VAL A 378 5.57 -13.38 -10.96
C VAL A 378 5.42 -13.70 -12.45
N GLY A 379 4.29 -13.33 -13.07
CA GLY A 379 4.01 -13.57 -14.48
C GLY A 379 3.40 -14.95 -14.76
N SER A 380 2.64 -15.52 -13.81
CA SER A 380 1.99 -16.83 -13.97
C SER A 380 0.62 -16.88 -13.30
N LEU A 381 -0.38 -17.38 -14.04
CA LEU A 381 -1.76 -17.57 -13.57
C LEU A 381 -2.01 -18.94 -12.92
N LEU A 382 -1.02 -19.84 -12.94
CA LEU A 382 -1.18 -21.22 -12.46
C LEU A 382 -1.30 -21.35 -10.93
N HIS A 383 -1.31 -20.23 -10.18
CA HIS A 383 -1.19 -20.21 -8.71
C HIS A 383 -2.44 -19.68 -8.02
N LEU A 384 -3.46 -19.28 -8.77
CA LEU A 384 -4.59 -18.52 -8.24
C LEU A 384 -5.29 -19.23 -7.08
N MET A 385 -5.55 -20.54 -7.20
CA MET A 385 -6.21 -21.30 -6.14
C MET A 385 -5.35 -21.42 -4.85
N PRO A 386 -4.10 -21.91 -4.88
CA PRO A 386 -3.24 -21.89 -3.69
C PRO A 386 -3.04 -20.51 -3.07
N LEU A 387 -2.87 -19.47 -3.90
CA LEU A 387 -2.75 -18.08 -3.45
C LEU A 387 -3.98 -17.64 -2.67
N ALA A 388 -5.17 -17.91 -3.21
CA ALA A 388 -6.43 -17.60 -2.56
C ALA A 388 -6.56 -18.31 -1.21
N VAL A 389 -6.29 -19.62 -1.17
CA VAL A 389 -6.36 -20.40 0.08
C VAL A 389 -5.48 -19.80 1.17
N VAL A 390 -4.20 -19.54 0.88
CA VAL A 390 -3.28 -18.96 1.87
C VAL A 390 -3.68 -17.53 2.26
N ALA A 391 -4.11 -16.71 1.30
CA ALA A 391 -4.50 -15.32 1.54
C ALA A 391 -5.75 -15.20 2.43
N PHE A 392 -6.80 -15.97 2.14
CA PHE A 392 -8.03 -15.95 2.94
C PHE A 392 -7.83 -16.53 4.33
N ILE A 393 -7.02 -17.60 4.49
CA ILE A 393 -6.73 -18.14 5.81
C ILE A 393 -5.92 -17.14 6.65
N ALA A 394 -4.90 -16.51 6.05
CA ALA A 394 -4.10 -15.50 6.76
C ALA A 394 -4.95 -14.28 7.16
N LEU A 395 -5.88 -13.85 6.29
CA LEU A 395 -6.85 -12.79 6.59
C LEU A 395 -7.79 -13.18 7.73
N LEU A 396 -8.39 -14.37 7.67
CA LEU A 396 -9.31 -14.88 8.69
C LEU A 396 -8.64 -14.92 10.07
N VAL A 397 -7.39 -15.37 10.13
CA VAL A 397 -6.63 -15.45 11.38
C VAL A 397 -6.36 -14.06 11.95
N ASP A 398 -6.00 -13.08 11.12
CA ASP A 398 -5.86 -11.70 11.58
C ASP A 398 -7.19 -11.10 12.08
N GLN A 399 -8.30 -11.42 11.43
CA GLN A 399 -9.64 -10.98 11.85
C GLN A 399 -10.03 -11.58 13.21
N LEU A 400 -9.81 -12.88 13.41
CA LEU A 400 -10.08 -13.55 14.69
C LEU A 400 -9.24 -12.99 15.85
N LEU A 401 -8.05 -12.45 15.55
CA LEU A 401 -7.19 -11.77 16.53
C LEU A 401 -7.58 -10.29 16.75
N GLY A 402 -8.68 -9.81 16.14
CA GLY A 402 -9.13 -8.42 16.26
C GLY A 402 -8.22 -7.42 15.55
N GLY A 403 -7.52 -7.86 14.51
CA GLY A 403 -6.73 -6.97 13.66
C GLY A 403 -7.59 -5.86 13.03
N ARG A 404 -6.93 -4.86 12.46
CA ARG A 404 -7.57 -3.81 11.63
C ARG A 404 -6.74 -3.59 10.37
N PRO A 405 -7.31 -3.05 9.28
CA PRO A 405 -6.53 -2.63 8.12
C PRO A 405 -5.49 -1.59 8.55
N ILE A 406 -4.26 -1.77 8.10
CA ILE A 406 -3.12 -0.93 8.50
C ILE A 406 -3.28 0.52 8.05
N TYR A 407 -3.72 0.76 6.81
CA TYR A 407 -3.85 2.11 6.28
C TYR A 407 -5.05 2.85 6.85
N ASP A 408 -6.11 2.14 7.25
CA ASP A 408 -7.26 2.73 7.96
C ASP A 408 -6.85 3.24 9.32
N SER A 409 -6.10 2.41 10.05
CA SER A 409 -5.58 2.77 11.35
C SER A 409 -4.59 3.95 11.26
N LEU A 410 -3.77 3.99 10.20
CA LEU A 410 -2.88 5.12 9.94
C LEU A 410 -3.64 6.39 9.52
N ALA A 411 -4.67 6.27 8.69
CA ALA A 411 -5.52 7.39 8.25
C ALA A 411 -6.28 7.98 9.44
N ALA A 412 -6.92 7.15 10.26
CA ALA A 412 -7.60 7.55 11.49
C ALA A 412 -6.65 8.29 12.45
N ALA A 413 -5.39 7.86 12.54
CA ALA A 413 -4.38 8.53 13.36
C ALA A 413 -3.90 9.89 12.78
N MET A 414 -4.20 10.19 11.51
CA MET A 414 -3.91 11.46 10.84
C MET A 414 -5.12 12.40 10.79
N GLU A 415 -6.33 11.92 11.06
CA GLU A 415 -7.53 12.74 10.97
C GLU A 415 -7.41 13.97 11.87
N PRO A 416 -7.54 15.19 11.31
CA PRO A 416 -7.56 16.40 12.13
C PRO A 416 -8.80 16.34 13.03
N LYS A 417 -8.64 16.72 14.31
CA LYS A 417 -9.81 17.02 15.17
C LYS A 417 -10.67 18.03 14.41
N SER A 418 -11.91 17.67 14.11
CA SER A 418 -12.81 18.41 13.24
C SER A 418 -12.84 19.90 13.61
N SER A 419 -12.19 20.75 12.82
CA SER A 419 -12.53 22.18 12.81
C SER A 419 -13.82 22.28 12.02
N GLU A 420 -14.93 22.63 12.67
CA GLU A 420 -16.18 22.95 11.96
C GLU A 420 -15.88 24.09 10.98
N LYS A 421 -15.79 23.74 9.69
CA LYS A 421 -15.79 24.73 8.63
C LYS A 421 -17.24 25.04 8.33
N GLY A 422 -17.57 26.33 8.27
CA GLY A 422 -18.89 26.77 7.83
C GLY A 422 -19.23 26.27 6.42
N LEU A 423 -20.51 26.33 6.08
CA LEU A 423 -21.01 25.99 4.75
C LEU A 423 -20.32 26.87 3.69
N CYS A 424 -19.88 26.27 2.59
CA CYS A 424 -19.35 27.02 1.46
C CYS A 424 -20.39 27.27 0.35
N GLY A 425 -21.53 26.57 0.39
CA GLY A 425 -22.61 26.70 -0.60
C GLY A 425 -22.31 26.01 -1.93
N GLU A 426 -21.19 25.28 -2.03
CA GLU A 426 -20.84 24.49 -3.21
C GLU A 426 -21.31 23.04 -3.00
N GLU A 427 -22.14 22.55 -3.93
CA GLU A 427 -22.64 21.17 -3.91
C GLU A 427 -21.51 20.18 -4.24
N ASP A 428 -21.42 19.12 -3.44
CA ASP A 428 -20.63 17.91 -3.69
C ASP A 428 -21.51 16.67 -3.59
N GLN A 429 -21.08 15.55 -4.18
CA GLN A 429 -21.88 14.31 -4.25
C GLN A 429 -21.19 13.12 -3.58
N ILE A 430 -21.93 12.38 -2.76
CA ILE A 430 -21.50 11.13 -2.13
C ILE A 430 -22.42 10.00 -2.58
N SER A 431 -21.84 8.91 -3.09
CA SER A 431 -22.60 7.70 -3.41
C SER A 431 -22.33 6.65 -2.34
N ILE A 432 -23.38 6.18 -1.67
CA ILE A 432 -23.29 5.25 -0.55
C ILE A 432 -24.17 4.03 -0.83
N PRO A 433 -23.59 2.81 -0.91
CA PRO A 433 -24.38 1.60 -1.03
C PRO A 433 -25.08 1.28 0.29
N VAL A 434 -26.29 0.73 0.20
CA VAL A 434 -27.05 0.22 1.35
C VAL A 434 -26.79 -1.27 1.45
N TYR A 435 -26.07 -1.69 2.49
CA TYR A 435 -25.81 -3.10 2.74
C TYR A 435 -27.04 -3.81 3.31
N GLU A 436 -27.11 -5.12 3.14
CA GLU A 436 -28.22 -5.95 3.62
C GLU A 436 -28.40 -5.88 5.15
N SER A 437 -27.29 -5.75 5.89
CA SER A 437 -27.30 -5.58 7.35
C SER A 437 -27.47 -4.12 7.80
N SER A 438 -27.76 -3.19 6.88
CA SER A 438 -27.88 -1.77 7.20
C SER A 438 -29.19 -1.49 7.93
N LYS A 439 -29.14 -0.66 8.97
CA LYS A 439 -30.34 -0.12 9.66
C LYS A 439 -31.20 0.78 8.77
N LEU A 440 -30.73 1.13 7.58
CA LEU A 440 -31.51 1.89 6.60
C LEU A 440 -32.45 1.01 5.77
N VAL A 441 -32.29 -0.32 5.78
CA VAL A 441 -33.13 -1.22 5.00
C VAL A 441 -34.56 -1.21 5.56
N ASP A 442 -35.54 -1.15 4.67
CA ASP A 442 -36.99 -1.09 4.96
C ASP A 442 -37.47 0.19 5.67
N GLU A 443 -36.57 1.13 5.92
CA GLU A 443 -36.92 2.47 6.41
C GLU A 443 -37.32 3.38 5.24
N LYS A 444 -38.29 4.26 5.48
CA LYS A 444 -38.61 5.34 4.53
C LYS A 444 -37.61 6.47 4.66
N ILE A 445 -37.38 7.20 3.57
CA ILE A 445 -36.47 8.35 3.57
C ILE A 445 -36.89 9.39 4.61
N GLU A 446 -38.19 9.62 4.82
CA GLU A 446 -38.71 10.58 5.81
C GLU A 446 -38.48 10.17 7.27
N ASP A 447 -38.43 8.87 7.55
CA ASP A 447 -38.27 8.33 8.90
C ASP A 447 -36.80 8.34 9.36
N VAL A 448 -35.86 8.40 8.40
CA VAL A 448 -34.43 8.44 8.68
C VAL A 448 -33.99 9.86 9.06
N LYS A 449 -33.28 9.97 10.19
CA LYS A 449 -32.63 11.23 10.61
C LYS A 449 -31.35 11.47 9.82
N TRP A 450 -31.49 12.09 8.65
CA TRP A 450 -30.36 12.48 7.82
C TRP A 450 -29.52 13.59 8.49
N PRO A 451 -28.20 13.63 8.21
CA PRO A 451 -27.36 14.73 8.68
C PRO A 451 -27.81 16.08 8.09
N ASP A 452 -27.59 17.16 8.83
CA ASP A 452 -27.94 18.52 8.36
C ASP A 452 -27.27 18.85 7.02
N ASP A 453 -27.97 19.61 6.18
CA ASP A 453 -27.52 20.04 4.84
C ASP A 453 -27.21 18.87 3.88
N THR A 454 -28.03 17.82 3.94
CA THR A 454 -27.97 16.68 3.02
C THR A 454 -29.28 16.49 2.27
N LEU A 455 -29.18 16.13 0.98
CA LEU A 455 -30.31 15.84 0.12
C LEU A 455 -30.04 14.56 -0.66
N ILE A 456 -30.94 13.58 -0.62
CA ILE A 456 -30.87 12.41 -1.51
C ILE A 456 -31.37 12.86 -2.89
N LYS A 457 -30.51 12.77 -3.91
CA LYS A 457 -30.85 13.15 -5.29
C LYS A 457 -31.46 12.02 -6.08
N VAL A 458 -30.85 10.83 -5.99
CA VAL A 458 -31.23 9.65 -6.79
C VAL A 458 -30.93 8.41 -5.97
N ILE A 459 -31.79 7.40 -6.12
CA ILE A 459 -31.54 6.03 -5.65
C ILE A 459 -31.37 5.16 -6.88
N HIS A 460 -30.20 4.56 -7.05
CA HIS A 460 -30.03 3.54 -8.09
C HIS A 460 -30.40 2.17 -7.51
N ARG A 461 -31.46 1.57 -8.04
CA ARG A 461 -31.93 0.22 -7.67
C ARG A 461 -31.81 -0.70 -8.87
N GLY A 462 -30.76 -1.52 -8.89
CA GLY A 462 -30.43 -2.33 -10.05
C GLY A 462 -30.12 -1.47 -11.27
N SER A 463 -30.99 -1.51 -12.29
CA SER A 463 -30.88 -0.70 -13.52
C SER A 463 -31.80 0.52 -13.57
N GLN A 464 -32.58 0.76 -12.51
CA GLN A 464 -33.54 1.87 -12.46
C GLN A 464 -33.02 3.00 -11.57
N ASP A 465 -33.22 4.23 -12.05
CA ASP A 465 -32.99 5.45 -11.29
C ASP A 465 -34.33 5.89 -10.69
N ILE A 466 -34.41 5.88 -9.36
CA ILE A 466 -35.59 6.27 -8.61
C ILE A 466 -35.37 7.71 -8.12
N ILE A 467 -36.34 8.58 -8.38
CA ILE A 467 -36.40 9.92 -7.80
C ILE A 467 -36.94 9.76 -6.37
N PRO A 468 -36.16 10.11 -5.34
CA PRO A 468 -36.55 9.88 -3.96
C PRO A 468 -37.68 10.82 -3.52
N HIS A 469 -38.69 10.24 -2.89
CA HIS A 469 -39.75 10.92 -2.14
C HIS A 469 -39.69 10.51 -0.67
N GLY A 470 -40.33 11.27 0.23
CA GLY A 470 -40.31 10.98 1.67
C GLY A 470 -40.78 9.56 2.01
N ASP A 471 -41.77 9.07 1.29
CA ASP A 471 -42.36 7.73 1.43
C ASP A 471 -41.59 6.62 0.72
N THR A 472 -40.52 6.97 -0.02
CA THR A 472 -39.70 5.98 -0.72
C THR A 472 -38.97 5.10 0.28
N VAL A 473 -39.23 3.80 0.22
CA VAL A 473 -38.60 2.79 1.08
C VAL A 473 -37.24 2.41 0.51
N ILE A 474 -36.22 2.45 1.37
CA ILE A 474 -34.84 2.07 1.03
C ILE A 474 -34.72 0.55 1.06
N ALA A 475 -34.16 -0.03 0.01
CA ALA A 475 -33.96 -1.48 -0.10
C ALA A 475 -32.47 -1.83 0.03
N ALA A 476 -32.19 -3.07 0.47
CA ALA A 476 -30.86 -3.63 0.40
C ALA A 476 -30.35 -3.64 -1.06
N GLY A 477 -29.10 -3.20 -1.26
CA GLY A 477 -28.49 -3.09 -2.59
C GLY A 477 -28.74 -1.76 -3.31
N ASP A 478 -29.56 -0.86 -2.74
CA ASP A 478 -29.71 0.50 -3.26
C ASP A 478 -28.39 1.28 -3.18
N LEU A 479 -28.10 2.09 -4.20
CA LEU A 479 -27.01 3.07 -4.16
C LEU A 479 -27.61 4.47 -4.02
N LEU A 480 -27.48 5.05 -2.83
CA LEU A 480 -27.97 6.39 -2.52
C LEU A 480 -26.98 7.44 -3.00
N VAL A 481 -27.42 8.37 -3.85
CA VAL A 481 -26.64 9.52 -4.29
C VAL A 481 -27.08 10.75 -3.50
N LEU A 482 -26.23 11.21 -2.59
CA LEU A 482 -26.47 12.35 -1.72
C LEU A 482 -25.75 13.58 -2.25
N ALA A 483 -26.46 14.70 -2.32
CA ALA A 483 -25.91 16.05 -2.45
C ALA A 483 -25.66 16.63 -1.06
N VAL A 484 -24.45 17.18 -0.88
CA VAL A 484 -23.96 17.68 0.40
C VAL A 484 -23.14 18.96 0.17
N ASP A 485 -22.99 19.80 1.19
CA ASP A 485 -22.01 20.87 1.13
C ASP A 485 -20.57 20.32 1.11
N GLN A 486 -19.74 20.86 0.23
CA GLN A 486 -18.36 20.40 0.03
C GLN A 486 -17.52 20.41 1.32
N ASN A 487 -17.73 21.35 2.23
CA ASN A 487 -16.99 21.41 3.50
C ASN A 487 -17.52 20.39 4.53
N ARG A 488 -18.77 19.95 4.40
CA ARG A 488 -19.40 18.97 5.31
C ARG A 488 -19.33 17.53 4.84
N ARG A 489 -18.88 17.26 3.62
CA ARG A 489 -18.77 15.88 3.06
C ARG A 489 -18.19 14.85 4.03
N GLY A 490 -17.05 15.14 4.66
CA GLY A 490 -16.40 14.20 5.58
C GLY A 490 -17.25 13.88 6.81
N GLN A 491 -17.95 14.88 7.35
CA GLN A 491 -18.86 14.72 8.49
C GLN A 491 -20.10 13.90 8.10
N VAL A 492 -20.68 14.22 6.93
CA VAL A 492 -21.83 13.48 6.39
C VAL A 492 -21.47 12.02 6.12
N TYR A 493 -20.28 11.77 5.57
CA TYR A 493 -19.78 10.41 5.34
C TYR A 493 -19.71 9.59 6.65
N ASP A 494 -19.13 10.17 7.71
CA ASP A 494 -19.05 9.50 9.02
C ASP A 494 -20.43 9.33 9.67
N ALA A 495 -21.32 10.31 9.53
CA ALA A 495 -22.67 10.25 10.07
C ALA A 495 -23.49 9.15 9.38
N ILE A 496 -23.41 9.04 8.05
CA ILE A 496 -24.12 7.99 7.31
C ILE A 496 -23.53 6.61 7.61
N LYS A 497 -22.21 6.50 7.73
CA LYS A 497 -21.58 5.24 8.18
C LYS A 497 -22.12 4.78 9.53
N LYS A 498 -22.32 5.71 10.48
CA LYS A 498 -22.96 5.41 11.78
C LYS A 498 -24.44 5.05 11.63
N LEU A 499 -25.18 5.76 10.77
CA LEU A 499 -26.61 5.52 10.54
C LEU A 499 -26.87 4.12 9.97
N GLN A 500 -26.03 3.65 9.06
CA GLN A 500 -26.15 2.27 8.53
C GLN A 500 -25.95 1.21 9.61
N GLY A 501 -25.28 1.52 10.73
CA GLY A 501 -25.01 0.55 11.79
C GLY A 501 -24.10 -0.61 11.38
N ALA A 502 -23.56 -0.59 10.17
CA ALA A 502 -22.56 -1.53 9.72
C ALA A 502 -21.20 -1.13 10.30
N GLU A 503 -20.66 -1.94 11.21
CA GLU A 503 -19.21 -2.05 11.32
C GLU A 503 -18.74 -2.53 9.95
N LEU A 504 -18.28 -1.60 9.10
CA LEU A 504 -17.65 -1.91 7.81
C LEU A 504 -16.34 -2.65 8.08
N ASP A 505 -16.41 -3.93 8.42
CA ASP A 505 -15.27 -4.82 8.54
C ASP A 505 -15.65 -6.14 7.85
N GLY A 506 -15.44 -6.17 6.53
CA GLY A 506 -15.27 -7.40 5.77
C GLY A 506 -13.88 -7.99 5.97
#